data_AF-A0AB37DDD2-F1
#
_entry.id   AF-A0AB37DDD2-F1
#
_cell.length_a   1.000
_cell.length_b   1.000
_cell.length_c   1.000
_cell.angle_alpha   90.00
_cell.angle_beta   90.00
_cell.angle_gamma   90.00
#
_symmetry.space_group_name_H-M   'P 1'
#
loop_
_entity.id
_entity.type
_entity.pdbx_description
1 polymer ?
#
loop_
_entity_poly.entity_id
_entity_poly.type
_entity_poly.pdbx_seq_one_letter_code
_entity_poly.pdbx_strand_id
1 'polypeptide(L)'
;MEISESNNILLGRLKELLYDIENYDSMVLNYSKVNEEIESLENRGQEELDSFDARHLNNFIVESIGEAPKELSRVISKMFKKKRQQNLTEIEEYAKKEELAIEQYYKVFAEERAEILRKESEQFKEELLELNKTRSNLQELLAEYEQHFSKVDFLPEKYLNSTQLVRIISYLEDYRADNIKEAINILCSEEQLEIKFKQLNTRIEDLEKSLDNLRAEVSDNLNTGLYNVEVSISNLEDEMSQLRFDLKD
;
A
#
# COMPACT_ATOMS: atom_id res chain seq x y z
N MET A 1 25.65 43.26 -19.06
CA MET A 1 26.92 42.93 -18.42
C MET A 1 26.55 42.24 -17.13
N GLU A 2 26.32 40.93 -17.19
CA GLU A 2 25.99 40.12 -16.02
C GLU A 2 27.26 40.06 -15.17
N ILE A 3 27.16 40.57 -13.94
CA ILE A 3 28.21 40.40 -12.94
C ILE A 3 28.16 38.91 -12.60
N SER A 4 29.15 38.15 -13.07
CA SER A 4 29.36 36.76 -12.64
C SER A 4 29.51 36.80 -11.12
N GLU A 5 28.49 36.35 -10.39
CA GLU A 5 28.62 36.03 -8.98
C GLU A 5 29.78 35.03 -8.85
N SER A 6 30.68 35.25 -7.89
CA SER A 6 31.80 34.32 -7.70
C SER A 6 31.23 32.94 -7.36
N ASN A 7 31.73 31.87 -7.98
CA ASN A 7 31.26 30.50 -7.73
C ASN A 7 31.25 30.15 -6.24
N ASN A 8 32.14 30.74 -5.44
CA ASN A 8 32.17 30.55 -3.99
C ASN A 8 30.94 31.13 -3.27
N ILE A 9 30.40 32.26 -3.73
CA ILE A 9 29.21 32.90 -3.13
C ILE A 9 27.96 32.09 -3.49
N LEU A 10 27.84 31.71 -4.77
CA LEU A 10 26.76 30.83 -5.23
C LEU A 10 26.76 29.49 -4.48
N LEU A 11 27.92 28.86 -4.35
CA LEU A 11 28.06 27.59 -3.65
C LEU A 11 27.65 27.71 -2.18
N GLY A 12 27.97 28.84 -1.52
CA GLY A 12 27.49 29.15 -0.17
C GLY A 12 25.97 29.20 -0.11
N ARG A 13 25.33 29.97 -0.99
CA ARG A 13 23.86 30.09 -1.07
C ARG A 13 23.18 28.74 -1.33
N LEU A 14 23.75 27.91 -2.20
CA LEU A 14 23.22 26.56 -2.49
C LEU A 14 23.32 25.63 -1.27
N LYS A 15 24.41 25.70 -0.49
CA LYS A 15 24.59 24.91 0.72
C LYS A 15 23.66 25.35 1.85
N GLU A 16 23.47 26.65 2.02
CA GLU A 16 22.47 27.20 2.96
C GLU A 16 21.06 26.74 2.56
N LEU A 17 20.71 26.85 1.28
CA LEU A 17 19.43 26.37 0.76
C LEU A 17 19.24 24.86 0.94
N LEU A 18 20.30 24.06 0.74
CA LEU A 18 20.25 22.61 1.00
C LEU A 18 19.97 22.33 2.47
N TYR A 19 20.66 23.02 3.38
CA TYR A 19 20.44 22.89 4.82
C TYR A 19 18.99 23.25 5.20
N ASP A 20 18.44 24.32 4.63
CA ASP A 20 17.05 24.70 4.86
C ASP A 20 16.06 23.65 4.36
N ILE A 21 16.28 23.07 3.18
CA ILE A 21 15.45 22.01 2.62
C ILE A 21 15.53 20.73 3.46
N GLU A 22 16.73 20.33 3.92
CA GLU A 22 16.88 19.16 4.78
C GLU A 22 16.15 19.33 6.12
N ASN A 23 16.17 20.55 6.69
CA ASN A 23 15.40 20.85 7.88
C ASN A 23 13.89 20.85 7.60
N TYR A 24 13.45 21.41 6.49
CA TYR A 24 12.05 21.37 6.06
C TYR A 24 11.57 19.92 5.91
N ASP A 25 12.31 19.08 5.20
CA ASP A 25 11.98 17.65 5.00
C ASP A 25 11.86 16.91 6.35
N SER A 26 12.77 17.18 7.28
CA SER A 26 12.73 16.64 8.64
C SER A 26 11.50 17.12 9.42
N MET A 27 11.14 18.40 9.30
CA MET A 27 9.94 18.97 9.93
C MET A 27 8.65 18.40 9.34
N VAL A 28 8.58 18.21 8.02
CA VAL A 28 7.44 17.55 7.36
C VAL A 28 7.26 16.12 7.88
N LEU A 29 8.36 15.36 7.99
CA LEU A 29 8.32 14.02 8.57
C LEU A 29 7.83 14.04 10.02
N ASN A 30 8.32 14.98 10.82
CA ASN A 30 7.90 15.13 12.22
C ASN A 30 6.42 15.52 12.32
N TYR A 31 5.94 16.40 11.45
CA TYR A 31 4.54 16.81 11.38
C TYR A 31 3.62 15.61 11.07
N SER A 32 4.01 14.74 10.13
CA SER A 32 3.28 13.50 9.85
C SER A 32 3.19 12.60 11.08
N LYS A 33 4.32 12.38 11.77
CA LYS A 33 4.36 11.54 12.98
C LYS A 33 3.48 12.09 14.09
N VAL A 34 3.52 13.41 14.34
CA VAL A 34 2.67 14.05 15.33
C VAL A 34 1.18 13.91 14.96
N ASN A 35 0.83 14.01 13.68
CA ASN A 35 -0.55 13.79 13.25
C ASN A 35 -1.01 12.34 13.45
N GLU A 36 -0.17 11.36 13.09
CA GLU A 36 -0.45 9.94 13.31
C GLU A 36 -0.64 9.63 14.81
N GLU A 37 0.17 10.25 15.67
CA GLU A 37 0.08 10.10 17.12
C GLU A 37 -1.20 10.73 17.69
N ILE A 38 -1.57 11.93 17.22
CA ILE A 38 -2.85 12.56 17.57
C ILE A 38 -4.03 11.68 17.15
N GLU A 39 -4.04 11.19 15.90
CA GLU A 39 -5.11 10.34 15.37
C GLU A 39 -5.23 9.03 16.17
N SER A 40 -4.10 8.40 16.48
CA SER A 40 -4.04 7.21 17.34
C SER A 40 -4.67 7.45 18.72
N LEU A 41 -4.29 8.55 19.39
CA LEU A 41 -4.81 8.88 20.71
C LEU A 41 -6.29 9.28 20.69
N GLU A 42 -6.74 9.99 19.65
CA GLU A 42 -8.16 10.36 19.48
C GLU A 42 -9.05 9.14 19.23
N ASN A 43 -8.54 8.11 18.54
CA ASN A 43 -9.29 6.90 18.23
C ASN A 43 -9.30 5.87 19.38
N ARG A 44 -8.33 5.92 20.29
CA ARG A 44 -8.17 4.93 21.37
C ARG A 44 -9.41 4.76 22.25
N GLY A 45 -10.12 5.84 22.55
CA GLY A 45 -11.39 5.78 23.29
C GLY A 45 -12.46 4.95 22.59
N GLN A 46 -12.54 5.06 21.26
CA GLN A 46 -13.45 4.27 20.44
C GLN A 46 -12.99 2.81 20.35
N GLU A 47 -11.68 2.56 20.24
CA GLU A 47 -11.13 1.19 20.21
C GLU A 47 -11.42 0.42 21.51
N GLU A 48 -11.28 1.08 22.67
CA GLU A 48 -11.63 0.49 23.97
C GLU A 48 -13.15 0.25 24.08
N LEU A 49 -13.96 1.14 23.53
CA LEU A 49 -15.40 0.98 23.47
C LEU A 49 -15.82 -0.21 22.59
N ASP A 50 -15.20 -0.37 21.42
CA ASP A 50 -15.44 -1.49 20.51
C ASP A 50 -14.99 -2.81 21.14
N SER A 51 -13.85 -2.81 21.85
CA SER A 51 -13.36 -3.96 22.63
C SER A 51 -14.29 -4.33 23.79
N PHE A 52 -14.88 -3.34 24.45
CA PHE A 52 -15.92 -3.55 25.45
C PHE A 52 -17.16 -4.18 24.82
N ASP A 53 -17.70 -3.58 23.77
CA ASP A 53 -18.91 -4.08 23.09
C ASP A 53 -18.69 -5.51 22.56
N ALA A 54 -17.52 -5.80 21.98
CA ALA A 54 -17.16 -7.15 21.50
C ALA A 54 -17.15 -8.22 22.61
N ARG A 55 -16.82 -7.86 23.85
CA ARG A 55 -16.78 -8.78 24.99
C ARG A 55 -18.15 -8.98 25.65
N HIS A 56 -19.02 -7.97 25.59
CA HIS A 56 -20.23 -7.93 26.41
C HIS A 56 -21.53 -8.11 25.61
N LEU A 57 -21.59 -7.64 24.36
CA LEU A 57 -22.83 -7.58 23.58
C LEU A 57 -23.45 -8.96 23.35
N ASN A 58 -22.66 -9.92 22.85
CA ASN A 58 -23.18 -11.26 22.53
C ASN A 58 -23.68 -11.98 23.79
N ASN A 59 -22.92 -11.90 24.89
CA ASN A 59 -23.33 -12.49 26.17
C ASN A 59 -24.65 -11.89 26.66
N PHE A 60 -24.80 -10.56 26.56
CA PHE A 60 -26.06 -9.89 26.92
C PHE A 60 -27.24 -10.35 26.05
N ILE A 61 -27.05 -10.50 24.74
CA ILE A 61 -28.09 -11.00 23.83
C ILE A 61 -28.49 -12.42 24.23
N VAL A 62 -27.53 -13.32 24.42
CA VAL A 62 -27.79 -14.72 24.79
C VAL A 62 -28.49 -14.82 26.14
N GLU A 63 -28.10 -14.02 27.14
CA GLU A 63 -28.76 -13.97 28.45
C GLU A 63 -30.18 -13.40 28.37
N SER A 64 -30.43 -12.45 27.47
CA SER A 64 -31.71 -11.76 27.34
C SER A 64 -32.75 -12.56 26.55
N ILE A 65 -32.34 -13.19 25.44
CA ILE A 65 -33.27 -13.80 24.47
C ILE A 65 -32.92 -15.25 24.10
N GLY A 66 -31.81 -15.79 24.61
CA GLY A 66 -31.33 -17.15 24.34
C GLY A 66 -30.41 -17.26 23.11
N GLU A 67 -29.90 -18.47 22.88
CA GLU A 67 -29.05 -18.77 21.72
C GLU A 67 -29.82 -18.64 20.39
N ALA A 68 -29.13 -18.17 19.35
CA ALA A 68 -29.68 -18.05 18.01
C ALA A 68 -30.16 -19.42 17.47
N PRO A 69 -31.37 -19.50 16.88
CA PRO A 69 -31.85 -20.74 16.29
C PRO A 69 -30.98 -21.14 15.10
N LYS A 70 -30.63 -22.44 15.02
CA LYS A 70 -29.81 -22.96 13.93
C LYS A 70 -30.59 -22.97 12.62
N GLU A 71 -30.02 -22.40 11.57
CA GLU A 71 -30.60 -22.46 10.23
C GLU A 71 -30.56 -23.91 9.72
N LEU A 72 -31.71 -24.39 9.28
CA LEU A 72 -31.85 -25.71 8.67
C LEU A 72 -31.23 -25.73 7.25
N SER A 73 -30.47 -26.78 6.95
CA SER A 73 -29.84 -27.00 5.62
C SER A 73 -30.80 -26.77 4.44
N ARG A 74 -30.29 -26.15 3.37
CA ARG A 74 -31.05 -25.95 2.12
C ARG A 74 -31.46 -27.27 1.44
N VAL A 75 -30.81 -28.39 1.75
CA VAL A 75 -31.01 -29.72 1.12
C VAL A 75 -32.04 -30.58 1.86
N ILE A 76 -33.07 -29.96 2.42
CA ILE A 76 -34.13 -30.68 3.14
C ILE A 76 -35.20 -31.18 2.18
N SER A 77 -35.55 -32.47 2.30
CA SER A 77 -36.56 -33.16 1.50
C SER A 77 -37.92 -32.43 1.50
N LYS A 78 -38.65 -32.49 0.37
CA LYS A 78 -39.99 -31.87 0.18
C LYS A 78 -41.00 -32.26 1.27
N MET A 79 -40.77 -33.34 2.01
CA MET A 79 -41.59 -33.77 3.16
C MET A 79 -41.52 -32.86 4.40
N PHE A 80 -40.50 -32.01 4.55
CA PHE A 80 -40.31 -31.18 5.74
C PHE A 80 -40.60 -29.68 5.51
N LYS A 81 -41.35 -29.32 4.47
CA LYS A 81 -41.70 -27.93 4.14
C LYS A 81 -42.25 -27.14 5.33
N LYS A 82 -43.15 -27.74 6.11
CA LYS A 82 -43.74 -27.10 7.30
C LYS A 82 -42.69 -26.77 8.37
N LYS A 83 -41.77 -27.71 8.62
CA LYS A 83 -40.67 -27.54 9.60
C LYS A 83 -39.66 -26.47 9.15
N ARG A 84 -39.40 -26.39 7.84
CA ARG A 84 -38.58 -25.31 7.27
C ARG A 84 -39.25 -23.95 7.41
N GLN A 85 -40.55 -23.85 7.15
CA GLN A 85 -41.29 -22.60 7.31
C GLN A 85 -41.28 -22.14 8.78
N GLN A 86 -41.48 -23.07 9.72
CA GLN A 86 -41.39 -22.79 11.15
C GLN A 86 -40.00 -22.28 11.56
N ASN A 87 -38.93 -22.93 11.10
CA ASN A 87 -37.56 -22.49 11.38
C ASN A 87 -37.25 -21.09 10.82
N LEU A 88 -37.72 -20.77 9.61
CA LEU A 88 -37.58 -19.42 9.06
C LEU A 88 -38.33 -18.38 9.89
N THR A 89 -39.56 -18.69 10.33
CA THR A 89 -40.33 -17.81 11.21
C THR A 89 -39.66 -17.64 12.59
N GLU A 90 -39.09 -18.70 13.16
CA GLU A 90 -38.30 -18.63 14.39
C GLU A 90 -37.06 -17.73 14.24
N ILE A 91 -36.36 -17.82 13.10
CA ILE A 91 -35.20 -16.96 12.79
C ILE A 91 -35.64 -15.49 12.65
N GLU A 92 -36.73 -15.22 11.93
CA GLU A 92 -37.26 -13.87 11.78
C GLU A 92 -37.73 -13.26 13.11
N GLU A 93 -38.37 -14.06 13.97
CA GLU A 93 -38.76 -13.63 15.32
C GLU A 93 -37.55 -13.41 16.22
N TYR A 94 -36.51 -14.24 16.12
CA TYR A 94 -35.26 -14.06 16.84
C TYR A 94 -34.58 -12.76 16.42
N ALA A 95 -34.45 -12.48 15.13
CA ALA A 95 -33.82 -11.26 14.63
C ALA A 95 -34.48 -9.98 15.17
N LYS A 96 -35.82 -9.96 15.26
CA LYS A 96 -36.55 -8.83 15.87
C LYS A 96 -36.27 -8.68 17.37
N LYS A 97 -36.15 -9.79 18.09
CA LYS A 97 -35.82 -9.78 19.52
C LYS A 97 -34.36 -9.39 19.75
N GLU A 98 -33.47 -9.81 18.86
CA GLU A 98 -32.04 -9.49 18.87
C GLU A 98 -31.84 -7.99 18.67
N GLU A 99 -32.51 -7.38 17.69
CA GLU A 99 -32.48 -5.92 17.47
C GLU A 99 -32.92 -5.15 18.72
N LEU A 100 -34.01 -5.58 19.37
CA LEU A 100 -34.48 -4.98 20.61
C LEU A 100 -33.50 -5.20 21.78
N ALA A 101 -32.86 -6.38 21.86
CA ALA A 101 -31.87 -6.68 22.88
C ALA A 101 -30.60 -5.83 22.69
N ILE A 102 -30.16 -5.59 21.45
CA ILE A 102 -29.06 -4.68 21.12
C ILE A 102 -29.41 -3.25 21.56
N GLU A 103 -30.62 -2.75 21.29
CA GLU A 103 -31.04 -1.43 21.76
C GLU A 103 -31.04 -1.33 23.29
N GLN A 104 -31.49 -2.39 23.97
CA GLN A 104 -31.49 -2.44 25.44
C GLN A 104 -30.08 -2.49 26.00
N TYR A 105 -29.18 -3.24 25.38
CA TYR A 105 -27.77 -3.29 25.72
C TYR A 105 -27.17 -1.89 25.77
N TYR A 106 -27.32 -1.11 24.70
CA TYR A 106 -26.75 0.24 24.64
C TYR A 106 -27.39 1.22 25.64
N LYS A 107 -28.63 0.99 26.07
CA LYS A 107 -29.28 1.76 27.14
C LYS A 107 -28.76 1.37 28.53
N VAL A 108 -28.60 0.07 28.78
CA VAL A 108 -28.13 -0.46 30.07
C VAL A 108 -26.68 -0.07 30.32
N PHE A 109 -25.83 -0.22 29.31
CA PHE A 109 -24.41 0.09 29.40
C PHE A 109 -24.06 1.54 29.03
N ALA A 110 -25.06 2.42 28.88
CA ALA A 110 -24.83 3.81 28.46
C ALA A 110 -23.85 4.55 29.38
N GLU A 111 -24.00 4.40 30.70
CA GLU A 111 -23.14 5.06 31.69
C GLU A 111 -21.71 4.50 31.69
N GLU A 112 -21.56 3.17 31.64
CA GLU A 112 -20.25 2.52 31.60
C GLU A 112 -19.48 2.88 30.31
N ARG A 113 -20.17 2.89 29.17
CA ARG A 113 -19.62 3.31 27.88
C ARG A 113 -19.19 4.76 27.88
N ALA A 114 -19.99 5.66 28.45
CA ALA A 114 -19.62 7.06 28.61
C ALA A 114 -18.42 7.23 29.54
N GLU A 115 -18.33 6.44 30.61
CA GLU A 115 -17.21 6.47 31.55
C GLU A 115 -15.89 5.97 30.92
N ILE A 116 -15.93 4.96 30.05
CA ILE A 116 -14.76 4.50 29.27
C ILE A 116 -14.22 5.67 28.44
N LEU A 117 -15.08 6.32 27.64
CA LEU A 117 -14.68 7.46 26.81
C LEU A 117 -14.12 8.61 27.64
N ARG A 118 -14.76 8.92 28.79
CA ARG A 118 -14.30 9.98 29.69
C ARG A 118 -12.91 9.69 30.25
N LYS A 119 -12.66 8.46 30.72
CA LYS A 119 -11.36 8.05 31.27
C LYS A 119 -10.25 8.13 30.23
N GLU A 120 -10.47 7.58 29.04
CA GLU A 120 -9.49 7.63 27.95
C GLU A 120 -9.21 9.08 27.55
N SER A 121 -10.25 9.90 27.40
CA SER A 121 -10.10 11.33 27.09
C SER A 121 -9.34 12.09 28.17
N GLU A 122 -9.61 11.84 29.45
CA GLU A 122 -8.88 12.46 30.56
C GLU A 122 -7.42 11.99 30.65
N GLN A 123 -7.16 10.71 30.39
CA GLN A 123 -5.82 10.14 30.43
C GLN A 123 -4.87 10.78 29.41
N PHE A 124 -5.35 11.04 28.19
CA PHE A 124 -4.52 11.58 27.10
C PHE A 124 -4.69 13.08 26.87
N LYS A 125 -5.47 13.76 27.70
CA LYS A 125 -5.78 15.19 27.53
C LYS A 125 -4.53 16.07 27.47
N GLU A 126 -3.60 15.88 28.39
CA GLU A 126 -2.38 16.68 28.47
C GLU A 126 -1.44 16.38 27.30
N GLU A 127 -1.30 15.10 26.94
CA GLU A 127 -0.49 14.66 25.82
C GLU A 127 -1.02 15.20 24.48
N LEU A 128 -2.33 15.07 24.23
CA LEU A 128 -3.00 15.66 23.07
C LEU A 128 -2.82 17.17 23.02
N LEU A 129 -2.86 17.87 24.16
CA LEU A 129 -2.63 19.31 24.21
C LEU A 129 -1.21 19.68 23.75
N GLU A 130 -0.19 18.97 24.24
CA GLU A 130 1.21 19.21 23.86
C GLU A 130 1.50 18.82 22.41
N LEU A 131 0.93 17.71 21.92
CA LEU A 131 1.02 17.31 20.52
C LEU A 131 0.37 18.35 19.60
N ASN A 132 -0.81 18.87 19.97
CA ASN A 132 -1.49 19.91 19.18
C ASN A 132 -0.73 21.23 19.13
N LYS A 133 -0.06 21.62 20.24
CA LYS A 133 0.86 22.78 20.25
C LYS A 133 2.06 22.53 19.33
N THR A 134 2.67 21.36 19.43
CA THR A 134 3.80 20.96 18.59
C THR A 134 3.42 20.98 17.11
N ARG A 135 2.26 20.41 16.76
CA ARG A 135 1.68 20.45 15.41
C ARG A 135 1.50 21.88 14.91
N SER A 136 0.92 22.76 15.73
CA SER A 136 0.70 24.16 15.37
C SER A 136 2.01 24.90 15.11
N ASN A 137 3.01 24.71 16.00
CA ASN A 137 4.33 25.31 15.84
C ASN A 137 5.03 24.81 14.57
N LEU A 138 4.98 23.49 14.30
CA LEU A 138 5.53 22.91 13.07
C LEU A 138 4.84 23.49 11.83
N GLN A 139 3.52 23.64 11.86
CA GLN A 139 2.77 24.21 10.75
C GLN A 139 3.19 25.66 10.45
N GLU A 140 3.41 26.46 11.48
CA GLU A 140 3.89 27.84 11.33
C GLU A 140 5.31 27.87 10.72
N LEU A 141 6.24 27.07 11.26
CA LEU A 141 7.61 26.97 10.74
C LEU A 141 7.65 26.47 9.29
N LEU A 142 6.84 25.46 8.95
CA LEU A 142 6.74 24.95 7.58
C LEU A 142 6.27 26.03 6.61
N ALA A 143 5.28 26.84 7.00
CA ALA A 143 4.80 27.95 6.20
C ALA A 143 5.87 29.05 6.01
N GLU A 144 6.71 29.31 7.03
CA GLU A 144 7.85 30.22 6.93
C GLU A 144 8.88 29.74 5.90
N TYR A 145 9.23 28.44 5.94
CA TYR A 145 10.12 27.82 4.96
C TYR A 145 9.54 27.88 3.55
N GLU A 146 8.27 27.55 3.35
CA GLU A 146 7.60 27.64 2.05
C GLU A 146 7.63 29.07 1.50
N GLN A 147 7.41 30.06 2.37
CA GLN A 147 7.54 31.46 1.98
C GLN A 147 8.99 31.82 1.62
N HIS A 148 9.98 31.27 2.33
CA HIS A 148 11.40 31.47 2.01
C HIS A 148 11.75 30.87 0.65
N PHE A 149 11.34 29.62 0.38
CA PHE A 149 11.58 28.94 -0.89
C PHE A 149 10.91 29.64 -2.06
N SER A 150 9.72 30.22 -1.88
CA SER A 150 9.04 31.02 -2.91
C SER A 150 9.82 32.26 -3.37
N LYS A 151 10.78 32.74 -2.56
CA LYS A 151 11.62 33.90 -2.84
C LYS A 151 12.93 33.53 -3.53
N VAL A 152 13.22 32.24 -3.70
CA VAL A 152 14.43 31.77 -4.41
C VAL A 152 14.27 32.05 -5.90
N ASP A 153 15.11 32.95 -6.44
CA ASP A 153 15.03 33.46 -7.82
C ASP A 153 16.13 32.92 -8.76
N PHE A 154 17.16 32.32 -8.18
CA PHE A 154 18.35 31.84 -8.89
C PHE A 154 18.30 30.36 -9.27
N LEU A 155 17.31 29.61 -8.76
CA LEU A 155 17.13 28.20 -9.03
C LEU A 155 15.65 27.90 -9.31
N PRO A 156 15.30 27.19 -10.41
CA PRO A 156 13.93 26.79 -10.68
C PRO A 156 13.36 25.88 -9.59
N GLU A 157 12.09 26.07 -9.24
CA GLU A 157 11.37 25.35 -8.18
C GLU A 157 11.50 23.82 -8.28
N LYS A 158 11.46 23.26 -9.49
CA LYS A 158 11.60 21.80 -9.70
C LYS A 158 12.94 21.21 -9.23
N TYR A 159 13.94 22.04 -8.96
CA TYR A 159 15.24 21.63 -8.41
C TYR A 159 15.40 22.00 -6.93
N LEU A 160 14.38 22.60 -6.29
CA LEU A 160 14.34 22.87 -4.85
C LEU A 160 14.03 21.59 -4.07
N ASN A 161 14.93 20.62 -4.16
CA ASN A 161 14.92 19.44 -3.30
C ASN A 161 16.36 18.99 -3.03
N SER A 162 16.54 18.30 -1.91
CA SER A 162 17.85 17.89 -1.40
C SER A 162 18.65 17.07 -2.43
N THR A 163 18.01 16.11 -3.08
CA THR A 163 18.65 15.23 -4.07
C THR A 163 19.24 16.01 -5.24
N GLN A 164 18.46 16.94 -5.81
CA GLN A 164 18.93 17.73 -6.96
C GLN A 164 19.98 18.76 -6.55
N LEU A 165 19.82 19.40 -5.39
CA LEU A 165 20.79 20.36 -4.89
C LEU A 165 22.15 19.73 -4.60
N VAL A 166 22.19 18.54 -3.98
CA VAL A 166 23.45 17.81 -3.75
C VAL A 166 24.19 17.56 -5.07
N ARG A 167 23.49 17.16 -6.13
CA ARG A 167 24.11 16.95 -7.45
C ARG A 167 24.57 18.25 -8.10
N ILE A 168 23.75 19.30 -8.04
CA ILE A 168 24.13 20.61 -8.59
C ILE A 168 25.36 21.16 -7.87
N ILE A 169 25.39 21.09 -6.54
CA ILE A 169 26.53 21.47 -5.70
C ILE A 169 27.76 20.66 -6.10
N SER A 170 27.66 19.33 -6.22
CA SER A 170 28.81 18.50 -6.56
C SER A 170 29.36 18.80 -7.95
N TYR A 171 28.52 19.07 -8.96
CA TYR A 171 29.00 19.46 -10.28
C TYR A 171 29.80 20.78 -10.25
N LEU A 172 29.41 21.72 -9.40
CA LEU A 172 30.11 22.99 -9.22
C LEU A 172 31.41 22.80 -8.42
N GLU A 173 31.40 21.98 -7.36
CA GLU A 173 32.58 21.68 -6.54
C GLU A 173 33.65 20.89 -7.30
N ASP A 174 33.22 19.96 -8.15
CA ASP A 174 34.08 19.11 -8.97
C ASP A 174 34.53 19.84 -10.25
N TYR A 175 34.18 21.12 -10.43
CA TYR A 175 34.46 21.91 -11.63
C TYR A 175 33.96 21.24 -12.93
N ARG A 176 32.91 20.43 -12.82
CA ARG A 176 32.21 19.84 -13.97
C ARG A 176 31.28 20.85 -14.63
N ALA A 177 30.87 21.88 -13.89
CA ALA A 177 30.08 23.01 -14.35
C ALA A 177 30.66 24.31 -13.80
N ASP A 178 30.65 25.36 -14.61
CA ASP A 178 31.13 26.68 -14.18
C ASP A 178 30.02 27.54 -13.57
N ASN A 179 28.76 27.16 -13.75
CA ASN A 179 27.58 27.91 -13.29
C ASN A 179 26.35 27.00 -13.13
N ILE A 180 25.28 27.51 -12.48
CA ILE A 180 24.04 26.77 -12.23
C ILE A 180 23.43 26.20 -13.52
N LYS A 181 23.45 26.98 -14.60
CA LYS A 181 22.82 26.57 -15.87
C LYS A 181 23.52 25.34 -16.45
N GLU A 182 24.84 25.31 -16.41
CA GLU A 182 25.61 24.13 -16.82
C GLU A 182 25.39 22.94 -15.88
N ALA A 183 25.40 23.16 -14.57
CA ALA A 183 25.12 22.10 -13.60
C ALA A 183 23.73 21.47 -13.82
N ILE A 184 22.71 22.31 -14.09
CA ILE A 184 21.36 21.87 -14.45
C ILE A 184 21.34 21.10 -15.78
N ASN A 185 22.10 21.55 -16.79
CA ASN A 185 22.15 20.86 -18.07
C ASN A 185 22.76 19.45 -17.94
N ILE A 186 23.83 19.32 -17.15
CA ILE A 186 24.44 18.03 -16.80
C ILE A 186 23.39 17.16 -16.11
N LEU A 187 22.72 17.72 -15.10
CA LEU A 187 21.70 17.04 -14.34
C LEU A 187 20.59 16.47 -15.24
N CYS A 188 20.00 17.31 -16.09
CA CYS A 188 18.96 16.92 -17.03
C CYS A 188 19.42 15.81 -17.98
N SER A 189 20.68 15.89 -18.44
CA SER A 189 21.24 14.88 -19.35
C SER A 189 21.40 13.53 -18.64
N GLU A 190 21.85 13.53 -17.39
CA GLU A 190 21.97 12.32 -16.57
C GLU A 190 20.60 11.72 -16.24
N GLU A 191 19.58 12.52 -15.91
CA GLU A 191 18.20 12.04 -15.70
C GLU A 191 17.62 11.38 -16.97
N GLN A 192 17.84 11.96 -18.14
CA GLN A 192 17.41 11.36 -19.41
C GLN A 192 18.12 10.03 -19.70
N LEU A 193 19.41 9.93 -19.36
CA LEU A 193 20.15 8.68 -19.47
C LEU A 193 19.58 7.61 -18.53
N GLU A 194 19.24 7.98 -17.30
CA GLU A 194 18.65 7.06 -16.33
C GLU A 194 17.29 6.51 -16.81
N ILE A 195 16.43 7.37 -17.38
CA ILE A 195 15.16 6.95 -17.98
C ILE A 195 15.38 5.95 -19.11
N LYS A 196 16.31 6.25 -20.03
CA LYS A 196 16.65 5.35 -21.15
C LYS A 196 17.19 4.01 -20.64
N PHE A 197 17.99 4.03 -19.58
CA PHE A 197 18.53 2.82 -18.98
C PHE A 197 17.44 1.94 -18.36
N LYS A 198 16.48 2.52 -17.63
CA LYS A 198 15.32 1.80 -17.10
C LYS A 198 14.49 1.17 -18.22
N GLN A 199 14.21 1.92 -19.29
CA GLN A 199 13.49 1.41 -20.47
C GLN A 199 14.23 0.24 -21.14
N LEU A 200 15.56 0.34 -21.24
CA LEU A 200 16.38 -0.73 -21.79
C LEU A 200 16.30 -2.00 -20.94
N ASN A 201 16.37 -1.88 -19.62
CA ASN A 201 16.26 -3.03 -18.70
C ASN A 201 14.90 -3.71 -18.81
N THR A 202 13.79 -2.96 -18.83
CA THR A 202 12.46 -3.54 -19.05
C THR A 202 12.38 -4.30 -20.38
N ARG A 203 12.96 -3.73 -21.44
CA ARG A 203 12.98 -4.40 -22.75
C ARG A 203 13.84 -5.66 -22.75
N ILE A 204 14.93 -5.70 -21.98
CA ILE A 204 15.75 -6.90 -21.78
C ILE A 204 14.93 -7.98 -21.06
N GLU A 205 14.25 -7.64 -19.96
CA GLU A 205 13.39 -8.57 -19.22
C GLU A 205 12.27 -9.17 -20.11
N ASP A 206 11.66 -8.35 -20.97
CA ASP A 206 10.63 -8.80 -21.91
C ASP A 206 11.19 -9.74 -22.99
N LEU A 207 12.42 -9.47 -23.47
CA LEU A 207 13.11 -10.34 -24.42
C LEU A 207 13.50 -11.67 -23.77
N GLU A 208 13.95 -11.66 -22.52
CA GLU A 208 14.26 -12.87 -21.75
C GLU A 208 13.02 -13.75 -21.59
N LYS A 209 11.89 -13.17 -21.17
CA LYS A 209 10.60 -13.90 -21.10
C LYS A 209 10.16 -14.46 -22.45
N SER A 210 10.31 -13.68 -23.51
CA SER A 210 9.95 -14.12 -24.86
C SER A 210 10.84 -15.29 -25.31
N LEU A 211 12.12 -15.27 -24.96
CA LEU A 211 13.06 -16.33 -25.26
C LEU A 211 12.77 -17.61 -24.46
N ASP A 212 12.41 -17.48 -23.19
CA ASP A 212 11.97 -18.61 -22.36
C ASP A 212 10.70 -19.26 -22.89
N ASN A 213 9.71 -18.46 -23.29
CA ASN A 213 8.49 -18.95 -23.93
C ASN A 213 8.79 -19.69 -25.24
N LEU A 214 9.63 -19.11 -26.10
CA LEU A 214 10.04 -19.75 -27.35
C LEU A 214 10.78 -21.06 -27.09
N ARG A 215 11.66 -21.10 -26.07
CA ARG A 215 12.38 -22.31 -25.68
C ARG A 215 11.43 -23.41 -25.22
N ALA A 216 10.42 -23.06 -24.41
CA ALA A 216 9.39 -24.00 -23.98
C ALA A 216 8.59 -24.52 -25.17
N GLU A 217 8.11 -23.63 -26.05
CA GLU A 217 7.36 -24.00 -27.25
C GLU A 217 8.15 -24.92 -28.19
N VAL A 218 9.42 -24.60 -28.47
CA VAL A 218 10.29 -25.44 -29.29
C VAL A 218 10.51 -26.81 -28.64
N SER A 219 10.73 -26.85 -27.32
CA SER A 219 10.90 -28.10 -26.59
C SER A 219 9.63 -28.97 -26.66
N ASP A 220 8.46 -28.39 -26.43
CA ASP A 220 7.18 -29.09 -26.47
C ASP A 220 6.85 -29.61 -27.88
N ASN A 221 7.08 -28.78 -28.91
CA ASN A 221 6.88 -29.14 -30.30
C ASN A 221 7.82 -30.27 -30.74
N LEU A 222 9.11 -30.22 -30.36
CA LEU A 222 10.07 -31.27 -30.66
C LEU A 222 9.73 -32.58 -29.93
N ASN A 223 9.38 -32.52 -28.65
CA ASN A 223 9.00 -33.70 -27.88
C ASN A 223 7.74 -34.36 -28.46
N THR A 224 6.73 -33.57 -28.79
CA THR A 224 5.50 -34.07 -29.43
C THR A 224 5.78 -34.66 -30.80
N GLY A 225 6.61 -33.99 -31.61
CA GLY A 225 7.02 -34.47 -32.92
C GLY A 225 7.78 -35.80 -32.85
N LEU A 226 8.74 -35.93 -31.93
CA LEU A 226 9.50 -37.16 -31.71
C LEU A 226 8.60 -38.30 -31.24
N TYR A 227 7.72 -38.04 -30.27
CA TYR A 227 6.76 -39.03 -29.79
C TYR A 227 5.88 -39.57 -30.94
N ASN A 228 5.37 -38.68 -31.80
CA ASN A 228 4.57 -39.10 -32.95
C ASN A 228 5.37 -39.96 -33.96
N VAL A 229 6.65 -39.65 -34.15
CA VAL A 229 7.55 -40.46 -35.00
C VAL A 229 7.80 -41.82 -34.36
N GLU A 230 8.09 -41.88 -33.05
CA GLU A 230 8.28 -43.13 -32.31
C GLU A 230 7.05 -44.04 -32.41
N VAL A 231 5.85 -43.50 -32.17
CA VAL A 231 4.58 -44.24 -32.33
C VAL A 231 4.41 -44.75 -33.76
N SER A 232 4.72 -43.93 -34.77
CA SER A 232 4.63 -44.33 -36.17
C SER A 232 5.61 -45.45 -36.53
N ILE A 233 6.83 -45.42 -35.97
CA ILE A 233 7.82 -46.49 -36.16
C ILE A 233 7.33 -47.79 -35.51
N SER A 234 6.85 -47.75 -34.26
CA SER A 234 6.33 -48.94 -33.58
C SER A 234 5.17 -49.59 -34.35
N ASN A 235 4.24 -48.78 -34.88
CA ASN A 235 3.16 -49.29 -35.72
C ASN A 235 3.67 -49.99 -36.99
N LEU A 236 4.69 -49.42 -37.65
CA LEU A 236 5.30 -50.03 -38.84
C LEU A 236 6.04 -51.33 -38.50
N GLU A 237 6.71 -51.41 -37.35
CA GLU A 237 7.37 -52.63 -36.88
C GLU A 237 6.36 -53.75 -36.61
N ASP A 238 5.21 -53.42 -36.01
CA ASP A 238 4.10 -54.35 -35.80
C ASP A 238 3.50 -54.83 -37.13
N GLU A 239 3.22 -53.92 -38.06
CA GLU A 239 2.72 -54.27 -39.41
C GLU A 239 3.70 -55.16 -40.18
N MET A 240 5.00 -54.85 -40.15
CA MET A 240 6.03 -55.70 -40.75
C MET A 240 6.11 -57.08 -40.10
N SER A 241 5.93 -57.16 -38.78
CA SER A 241 5.94 -58.42 -38.04
C SER A 241 4.75 -59.30 -38.45
N GLN A 242 3.57 -58.70 -38.61
CA GLN A 242 2.38 -59.39 -39.12
C GLN A 242 2.58 -59.91 -40.55
N LEU A 243 3.08 -59.06 -41.47
CA LEU A 243 3.35 -59.48 -42.85
C LEU A 243 4.37 -60.64 -42.93
N ARG A 244 5.39 -60.64 -42.06
CA ARG A 244 6.38 -61.72 -41.98
C ARG A 244 5.77 -63.03 -41.45
N PHE A 245 4.77 -62.95 -40.59
CA PHE A 245 4.03 -64.11 -40.12
C PHE A 245 3.17 -64.68 -41.25
N ASP A 246 2.39 -63.82 -41.92
CA ASP A 246 1.49 -64.21 -43.01
C ASP A 246 2.22 -64.84 -44.21
N LEU A 247 3.49 -64.46 -44.47
CA LEU A 247 4.32 -65.04 -45.54
C LEU A 247 4.92 -66.41 -45.21
N LYS A 248 4.84 -66.86 -43.95
CA LYS A 248 5.38 -68.17 -43.53
C LYS A 248 4.34 -69.30 -43.54
N ASP A 249 3.07 -68.96 -43.67
CA ASP A 249 1.94 -69.88 -43.88
C ASP A 249 1.65 -70.08 -45.38
#